data_AF-A0A519QZI4-F1
#
_entry.id   AF-A0A519QZI4-F1
#
_cell.length_a   1.000
_cell.length_b   1.000
_cell.length_c   1.000
_cell.angle_alpha   90.00
_cell.angle_beta   90.00
_cell.angle_gamma   90.00
#
_symmetry.space_group_name_H-M   'P 1'
#
loop_
_entity.id
_entity.type
_entity.pdbx_description
1 polymer ?
#
loop_
_entity_poly.entity_id
_entity_poly.type
_entity_poly.pdbx_seq_one_letter_code
_entity_poly.pdbx_strand_id
1 'polypeptide(L)'
;MKRLAKERGVVALALFGAGLFAALGIWQVERRAWKHDLISRVEARIHAPAEAPPLETEWPGLKPSAFEYRKVRLSGMFLHDREALVQALTERGAGFWVLTPLRTSEGIVLVNRGFVPGEHRAVASRREGRSTSPVTVTGLMRASEPGGGFLRANDPAADRWYSRDVAAIARAKRLGPVAPFFVDADAAPNPGGYPLGGLTVVRFADNHLVYALTWFALAALCAGAAIVALRR
;
A
#
# COMPACT_ATOMS: atom_id res chain seq x y z
N MET A 1 23.88 -29.23 -48.79
CA MET A 1 22.55 -28.60 -48.57
C MET A 1 22.08 -28.63 -47.10
N LYS A 2 22.02 -29.79 -46.41
CA LYS A 2 21.53 -29.87 -45.01
C LYS A 2 22.31 -29.02 -43.99
N ARG A 3 23.64 -28.89 -44.14
CA ARG A 3 24.50 -28.09 -43.26
C ARG A 3 24.23 -26.59 -43.34
N LEU A 4 24.13 -26.05 -44.56
CA LEU A 4 23.78 -24.64 -44.82
C LEU A 4 22.39 -24.25 -44.28
N ALA A 5 21.40 -25.16 -44.40
CA ALA A 5 20.07 -24.93 -43.83
C ALA A 5 20.09 -24.87 -42.30
N LYS A 6 20.90 -25.72 -41.65
CA LYS A 6 21.10 -25.73 -40.20
C LYS A 6 21.80 -24.46 -39.72
N GLU A 7 22.85 -24.01 -40.40
CA GLU A 7 23.60 -22.79 -40.07
C GLU A 7 22.71 -21.54 -40.19
N ARG A 8 21.89 -21.45 -41.25
CA ARG A 8 20.88 -20.38 -41.41
C ARG A 8 19.81 -20.40 -40.31
N GLY A 9 19.36 -21.58 -39.90
CA GLY A 9 18.40 -21.73 -38.81
C GLY A 9 18.94 -21.25 -37.46
N VAL A 10 20.22 -21.54 -37.16
CA VAL A 10 20.89 -21.08 -35.92
C VAL A 10 21.04 -19.56 -35.91
N VAL A 11 21.45 -18.94 -37.01
CA VAL A 11 21.55 -17.48 -37.12
C VAL A 11 20.18 -16.82 -36.95
N ALA A 12 19.15 -17.33 -37.61
CA ALA A 12 17.80 -16.80 -37.50
C ALA A 12 17.26 -16.86 -36.06
N LEU A 13 17.45 -17.99 -35.38
CA LEU A 13 17.05 -18.16 -33.97
C LEU A 13 17.83 -17.20 -33.04
N ALA A 14 19.13 -17.03 -33.27
CA ALA A 14 19.96 -16.13 -32.48
C ALA A 14 19.55 -14.66 -32.68
N LEU A 15 19.28 -14.23 -33.91
CA LEU A 15 18.79 -12.88 -34.20
C LEU A 15 17.40 -12.64 -33.62
N PHE A 16 16.51 -13.63 -33.70
CA PHE A 16 15.20 -13.56 -33.06
C PHE A 16 15.32 -13.39 -31.54
N GLY A 17 16.15 -14.21 -30.89
CA GLY A 17 16.43 -14.09 -29.46
C GLY A 17 17.00 -12.72 -29.08
N ALA A 18 17.94 -12.20 -29.88
CA ALA A 18 18.51 -10.87 -29.67
C ALA A 18 17.43 -9.77 -29.73
N GLY A 19 16.56 -9.81 -30.75
CA GLY A 19 15.45 -8.86 -30.89
C GLY A 19 14.45 -8.95 -29.74
N LEU A 20 14.06 -10.16 -29.34
CA LEU A 20 13.15 -10.40 -28.22
C LEU A 20 13.72 -9.85 -26.91
N PHE A 21 14.96 -10.19 -26.57
CA PHE A 21 15.58 -9.72 -25.34
C PHE A 21 15.84 -8.21 -25.35
N ALA A 22 16.17 -7.62 -26.50
CA ALA A 22 16.24 -6.16 -26.62
C ALA A 22 14.88 -5.49 -26.37
N ALA A 23 13.80 -6.03 -26.92
CA ALA A 23 12.44 -5.53 -26.67
C ALA A 23 12.04 -5.65 -25.19
N LEU A 24 12.37 -6.77 -24.53
CA LEU A 24 12.15 -6.94 -23.09
C LEU A 24 12.99 -5.94 -22.26
N GLY A 25 14.23 -5.66 -22.67
CA GLY A 25 15.09 -4.65 -22.05
C GLY A 25 14.48 -3.24 -22.14
N ILE A 26 14.01 -2.85 -23.33
CA ILE A 26 13.33 -1.57 -23.56
C ILE A 26 12.08 -1.46 -22.68
N TRP A 27 11.24 -2.50 -22.68
CA TRP A 27 10.04 -2.54 -21.85
C TRP A 27 10.35 -2.37 -20.36
N GLN A 28 11.42 -2.97 -19.83
CA GLN A 28 11.83 -2.78 -18.44
C GLN A 28 12.24 -1.33 -18.14
N VAL A 29 12.91 -0.65 -19.08
CA VAL A 29 13.29 0.76 -18.93
C VAL A 29 12.05 1.66 -18.89
N GLU A 30 11.11 1.47 -19.81
CA GLU A 30 9.84 2.21 -19.84
C GLU A 30 9.03 1.95 -18.57
N ARG A 31 8.94 0.69 -18.15
CA ARG A 31 8.24 0.29 -16.92
C ARG A 31 8.87 0.92 -15.68
N ARG A 32 10.20 1.03 -15.64
CA ARG A 32 10.92 1.72 -14.57
C ARG A 32 10.55 3.20 -14.50
N ALA A 33 10.58 3.91 -15.64
CA ALA A 33 10.24 5.33 -15.69
C ALA A 33 8.81 5.57 -15.17
N TRP A 34 7.84 4.81 -15.68
CA TRP A 34 6.46 4.87 -15.20
C TRP A 34 6.33 4.62 -13.68
N LYS A 35 7.07 3.64 -13.16
CA LYS A 35 7.05 3.32 -11.73
C LYS A 35 7.69 4.42 -10.90
N HIS A 36 8.78 5.00 -11.36
CA HIS A 36 9.44 6.12 -10.69
C HIS A 36 8.53 7.33 -10.61
N ASP A 37 7.79 7.66 -11.67
CA ASP A 37 6.80 8.74 -11.63
C ASP A 37 5.71 8.49 -10.58
N LEU A 38 5.27 7.23 -10.43
CA LEU A 38 4.31 6.86 -9.38
C LEU A 38 4.89 7.04 -7.98
N ILE A 39 6.13 6.56 -7.76
CA ILE A 39 6.83 6.70 -6.49
C ILE A 39 7.01 8.17 -6.15
N SER A 40 7.51 8.98 -7.09
CA SER A 40 7.72 10.42 -6.90
C SER A 40 6.43 11.15 -6.52
N ARG A 41 5.28 10.79 -7.12
CA ARG A 41 3.97 11.35 -6.72
C ARG A 41 3.59 10.99 -5.28
N VAL A 42 3.83 9.74 -4.86
CA VAL A 42 3.58 9.32 -3.48
C VAL A 42 4.52 10.03 -2.51
N GLU A 43 5.82 10.05 -2.81
CA GLU A 43 6.85 10.74 -2.03
C GLU A 43 6.52 12.22 -1.84
N ALA A 44 6.05 12.91 -2.89
CA ALA A 44 5.61 14.29 -2.80
C ALA A 44 4.42 14.46 -1.84
N ARG A 45 3.43 13.56 -1.88
CA ARG A 45 2.24 13.62 -1.02
C ARG A 45 2.55 13.34 0.44
N ILE A 46 3.40 12.35 0.74
CA ILE A 46 3.74 12.01 2.13
C ILE A 46 4.62 13.08 2.78
N HIS A 47 5.40 13.83 2.02
CA HIS A 47 6.24 14.92 2.52
C HIS A 47 5.57 16.29 2.49
N ALA A 48 4.46 16.44 1.76
CA ALA A 48 3.67 17.67 1.78
C ALA A 48 3.17 18.02 3.20
N PRO A 49 2.92 19.32 3.47
CA PRO A 49 2.22 19.75 4.68
C PRO A 49 0.86 19.06 4.83
N ALA A 50 0.40 18.89 6.07
CA ALA A 50 -0.91 18.32 6.32
C ALA A 50 -2.03 19.30 5.94
N GLU A 51 -3.01 18.84 5.19
CA GLU A 51 -4.17 19.62 4.74
C GLU A 51 -5.43 19.23 5.54
N ALA A 52 -6.51 20.00 5.37
CA ALA A 52 -7.82 19.58 5.84
C ALA A 52 -8.30 18.33 5.06
N PRO A 53 -9.07 17.43 5.68
CA PRO A 53 -9.70 16.33 4.97
C PRO A 53 -10.73 16.83 3.95
N PRO A 54 -11.07 16.02 2.92
CA PRO A 54 -12.23 16.31 2.07
C PRO A 54 -13.51 16.41 2.90
N LEU A 55 -14.37 17.36 2.52
CA LEU A 55 -15.68 17.57 3.12
C LEU A 55 -16.59 16.37 2.87
N GLU A 56 -17.59 16.17 3.74
CA GLU A 56 -18.57 15.08 3.59
C GLU A 56 -19.24 15.07 2.22
N THR A 57 -19.51 16.27 1.67
CA THR A 57 -20.13 16.46 0.36
C THR A 57 -19.27 15.98 -0.81
N GLU A 58 -17.95 15.87 -0.63
CA GLU A 58 -17.00 15.42 -1.66
C GLU A 58 -16.84 13.89 -1.68
N TRP A 59 -17.24 13.19 -0.60
CA TRP A 59 -17.00 11.76 -0.43
C TRP A 59 -17.56 10.88 -1.57
N PRO A 60 -18.78 11.10 -2.10
CA PRO A 60 -19.32 10.25 -3.16
C PRO A 60 -18.49 10.24 -4.45
N GLY A 61 -17.73 11.31 -4.72
CA GLY A 61 -16.88 11.44 -5.91
C GLY A 61 -15.41 11.07 -5.68
N LEU A 62 -15.03 10.75 -4.44
CA LEU A 62 -13.64 10.63 -4.05
C LEU A 62 -13.02 9.30 -4.55
N LYS A 63 -12.05 9.40 -5.46
CA LYS A 63 -11.31 8.24 -5.99
C LYS A 63 -9.97 8.05 -5.25
N PRO A 64 -9.56 6.80 -4.93
CA PRO A 64 -8.27 6.52 -4.30
C PRO A 64 -7.08 7.27 -4.92
N SER A 65 -6.99 7.31 -6.25
CA SER A 65 -5.91 8.02 -6.96
C SER A 65 -5.80 9.50 -6.61
N ALA A 66 -6.90 10.14 -6.19
CA ALA A 66 -6.93 11.56 -5.83
C ALA A 66 -6.47 11.84 -4.39
N PHE A 67 -6.63 10.87 -3.48
CA PHE A 67 -6.39 11.12 -2.05
C PHE A 67 -5.34 10.23 -1.40
N GLU A 68 -5.04 9.06 -1.97
CA GLU A 68 -4.16 8.10 -1.33
C GLU A 68 -2.78 8.73 -1.08
N TYR A 69 -2.30 8.55 0.15
CA TYR A 69 -1.07 9.13 0.69
C TYR A 69 -1.07 10.65 0.87
N ARG A 70 -2.19 11.37 0.65
CA ARG A 70 -2.30 12.77 1.10
C ARG A 70 -2.20 12.82 2.62
N LYS A 71 -1.38 13.74 3.12
CA LYS A 71 -1.29 14.02 4.54
C LYS A 71 -2.44 14.93 4.96
N VAL A 72 -3.20 14.50 5.96
CA VAL A 72 -4.33 15.26 6.49
C VAL A 72 -4.22 15.47 7.99
N ARG A 73 -4.84 16.54 8.48
CA ARG A 73 -5.00 16.84 9.89
C ARG A 73 -6.49 16.88 10.23
N LEU A 74 -6.92 15.97 11.09
CA LEU A 74 -8.31 15.83 11.54
C LEU A 74 -8.41 16.23 13.01
N SER A 75 -9.52 16.85 13.42
CA SER A 75 -9.84 17.06 14.83
C SER A 75 -11.22 16.52 15.15
N GLY A 76 -11.38 15.92 16.32
CA GLY A 76 -12.64 15.30 16.70
C GLY A 76 -12.58 14.51 18.00
N MET A 77 -13.63 13.74 18.26
CA MET A 77 -13.72 12.87 19.44
C MET A 77 -13.71 11.40 19.02
N PHE A 78 -12.85 10.60 19.65
CA PHE A 78 -12.80 9.17 19.38
C PHE A 78 -14.00 8.43 19.98
N LEU A 79 -14.59 7.54 19.19
CA LEU A 79 -15.62 6.59 19.62
C LEU A 79 -14.95 5.28 20.03
N HIS A 80 -14.27 5.28 21.18
CA HIS A 80 -13.47 4.15 21.64
C HIS A 80 -14.28 2.86 21.92
N ASP A 81 -15.58 2.96 22.17
CA ASP A 81 -16.49 1.82 22.30
C ASP A 81 -16.77 1.12 20.95
N ARG A 82 -16.37 1.74 19.83
CA ARG A 82 -16.62 1.27 18.46
C ARG A 82 -15.36 0.93 17.69
N GLU A 83 -14.25 0.75 18.37
CA GLU A 83 -13.00 0.35 17.73
C GLU A 83 -13.07 -1.08 17.13
N ALA A 84 -12.25 -1.31 16.10
CA ALA A 84 -12.05 -2.59 15.44
C ALA A 84 -10.57 -2.96 15.47
N LEU A 85 -10.27 -4.23 15.74
CA LEU A 85 -8.92 -4.76 15.71
C LEU A 85 -8.72 -5.56 14.41
N VAL A 86 -7.85 -5.06 13.55
CA VAL A 86 -7.51 -5.70 12.27
C VAL A 86 -6.20 -6.44 12.42
N GLN A 87 -6.16 -7.74 12.11
CA GLN A 87 -4.93 -8.51 12.20
C GLN A 87 -3.81 -7.91 11.35
N ALA A 88 -2.62 -7.84 11.93
CA ALA A 88 -1.46 -7.23 11.33
C ALA A 88 -0.22 -8.09 11.55
N LEU A 89 0.66 -8.11 10.55
CA LEU A 89 2.02 -8.57 10.69
C LEU A 89 2.93 -7.39 10.36
N THR A 90 3.74 -6.98 11.33
CA THR A 90 4.66 -5.84 11.20
C THR A 90 6.08 -6.29 11.51
N GLU A 91 7.05 -5.39 11.37
CA GLU A 91 8.42 -5.60 11.86
C GLU A 91 8.50 -5.80 13.39
N ARG A 92 7.43 -5.51 14.13
CA ARG A 92 7.29 -5.78 15.57
C ARG A 92 6.61 -7.14 15.85
N GLY A 93 6.36 -7.95 14.82
CA GLY A 93 5.71 -9.24 14.93
C GLY A 93 4.21 -9.19 14.67
N ALA A 94 3.52 -10.27 15.08
CA ALA A 94 2.08 -10.44 14.90
C ALA A 94 1.29 -9.64 15.95
N GLY A 95 0.17 -9.05 15.53
CA GLY A 95 -0.69 -8.27 16.40
C GLY A 95 -1.87 -7.68 15.65
N PHE A 96 -2.25 -6.44 16.01
CA PHE A 96 -3.45 -5.80 15.50
C PHE A 96 -3.24 -4.32 15.22
N TRP A 97 -3.76 -3.84 14.09
CA TRP A 97 -4.07 -2.43 13.88
C TRP A 97 -5.31 -2.06 14.67
N VAL A 98 -5.26 -0.93 15.39
CA VAL A 98 -6.38 -0.41 16.17
C VAL A 98 -7.09 0.68 15.36
N LEU A 99 -8.19 0.31 14.70
CA LEU A 99 -9.02 1.24 13.96
C LEU A 99 -10.07 1.81 14.91
N THR A 100 -9.99 3.11 15.20
CA THR A 100 -10.95 3.82 16.06
C THR A 100 -11.69 4.88 15.24
N PRO A 101 -13.03 4.89 15.24
CA PRO A 101 -13.79 5.97 14.60
C PRO A 101 -13.53 7.30 15.30
N LEU A 102 -13.24 8.35 14.53
CA LEU A 102 -13.13 9.72 14.98
C LEU A 102 -14.36 10.49 14.44
N ARG A 103 -15.19 11.02 15.36
CA ARG A 103 -16.27 11.92 15.00
C ARG A 103 -15.70 13.33 14.86
N THR A 104 -15.68 13.85 13.65
CA THR A 104 -15.22 15.21 13.31
C THR A 104 -16.42 16.12 12.98
N SER A 105 -16.18 17.37 12.60
CA SER A 105 -17.20 18.27 12.05
C SER A 105 -17.72 17.82 10.68
N GLU A 106 -16.90 17.09 9.92
CA GLU A 106 -17.19 16.58 8.57
C GLU A 106 -17.77 15.16 8.58
N GLY A 107 -18.17 14.65 9.75
CA GLY A 107 -18.68 13.28 9.91
C GLY A 107 -17.65 12.31 10.51
N ILE A 108 -17.83 11.01 10.27
CA ILE A 108 -17.03 9.96 10.93
C ILE A 108 -15.93 9.47 9.99
N VAL A 109 -14.69 9.52 10.46
CA VAL A 109 -13.51 8.98 9.77
C VAL A 109 -12.91 7.85 10.60
N LEU A 110 -12.62 6.70 9.99
CA LEU A 110 -11.85 5.66 10.67
C LEU A 110 -10.37 6.05 10.72
N VAL A 111 -9.79 6.00 11.92
CA VAL A 111 -8.36 6.26 12.13
C VAL A 111 -7.69 4.98 12.58
N ASN A 112 -6.73 4.48 11.80
CA ASN A 112 -5.77 3.51 12.30
C ASN A 112 -4.78 4.23 13.23
N ARG A 113 -4.97 4.04 14.53
CA ARG A 113 -4.17 4.70 15.57
C ARG A 113 -2.79 4.09 15.75
N GLY A 114 -2.55 2.92 15.18
CA GLY A 114 -1.31 2.19 15.31
C GLY A 114 -1.47 0.73 15.68
N PHE A 115 -0.34 0.08 15.91
CA PHE A 115 -0.22 -1.34 16.20
C PHE A 115 -0.26 -1.65 17.70
N VAL A 116 -0.84 -2.78 18.05
CA VAL A 116 -0.68 -3.42 19.36
C VAL A 116 -0.32 -4.89 19.19
N PRO A 117 0.65 -5.42 19.97
CA PRO A 117 0.89 -6.86 20.02
C PRO A 117 -0.25 -7.58 20.77
N GLY A 118 -0.23 -8.91 20.76
CA GLY A 118 -1.32 -9.74 21.29
C GLY A 118 -1.64 -9.46 22.77
N GLU A 119 -0.62 -9.19 23.58
CA GLU A 119 -0.73 -8.84 25.00
C GLU A 119 -1.49 -7.53 25.25
N HIS A 120 -1.48 -6.60 24.29
CA HIS A 120 -2.19 -5.32 24.35
C HIS A 120 -3.51 -5.32 23.58
N ARG A 121 -4.02 -6.50 23.19
CA ARG A 121 -5.31 -6.66 22.50
C ARG A 121 -6.47 -6.15 23.36
N ALA A 122 -6.45 -6.46 24.65
CA ALA A 122 -7.52 -6.09 25.57
C ALA A 122 -7.57 -4.56 25.75
N VAL A 123 -8.77 -4.00 25.76
CA VAL A 123 -8.93 -2.54 25.91
C VAL A 123 -8.41 -2.05 27.27
N ALA A 124 -8.52 -2.89 28.30
CA ALA A 124 -8.07 -2.58 29.65
C ALA A 124 -6.55 -2.34 29.76
N SER A 125 -5.74 -2.99 28.91
CA SER A 125 -4.28 -2.84 28.90
C SER A 125 -3.79 -1.64 28.11
N ARG A 126 -4.70 -0.77 27.64
CA ARG A 126 -4.41 0.46 26.88
C ARG A 126 -5.40 1.59 27.19
N ARG A 127 -5.82 1.66 28.46
CA ARG A 127 -6.78 2.67 28.96
C ARG A 127 -6.24 4.09 28.83
N GLU A 128 -4.97 4.29 29.11
CA GLU A 128 -4.32 5.60 29.02
C GLU A 128 -4.39 6.16 27.59
N GLY A 129 -4.29 5.29 26.59
CA GLY A 129 -4.46 5.65 25.18
C GLY A 129 -5.91 5.99 24.80
N ARG A 130 -6.89 6.00 25.71
CA ARG A 130 -8.28 6.39 25.41
C ARG A 130 -8.53 7.81 25.87
N SER A 131 -8.28 8.78 25.00
CA SER A 131 -8.65 10.17 25.27
C SER A 131 -10.17 10.29 25.38
N THR A 132 -10.64 10.87 26.49
CA THR A 132 -12.04 11.29 26.66
C THR A 132 -12.27 12.73 26.20
N SER A 133 -11.21 13.42 25.76
CA SER A 133 -11.24 14.78 25.24
C SER A 133 -11.05 14.81 23.72
N PRO A 134 -11.45 15.89 23.03
CA PRO A 134 -11.14 16.09 21.62
C PRO A 134 -9.64 15.96 21.35
N VAL A 135 -9.30 15.36 20.21
CA VAL A 135 -7.92 15.13 19.76
C VAL A 135 -7.71 15.71 18.38
N THR A 136 -6.44 15.95 18.04
CA THR A 136 -6.01 16.25 16.68
C THR A 136 -5.10 15.12 16.20
N VAL A 137 -5.45 14.53 15.06
CA VAL A 137 -4.71 13.43 14.44
C VAL A 137 -4.13 13.93 13.12
N THR A 138 -2.82 13.79 12.94
CA THR A 138 -2.16 13.93 11.65
C THR A 138 -1.87 12.54 11.10
N GLY A 139 -2.09 12.33 9.80
CA GLY A 139 -1.86 11.01 9.20
C GLY A 139 -2.01 11.00 7.69
N LEU A 140 -1.83 9.83 7.11
CA LEU A 140 -1.96 9.60 5.67
C LEU A 140 -3.33 9.01 5.35
N MET A 141 -4.03 9.59 4.37
CA MET A 141 -5.26 9.00 3.86
C MET A 141 -4.97 7.71 3.08
N ARG A 142 -5.77 6.68 3.32
CA ARG A 142 -5.66 5.36 2.70
C ARG A 142 -7.00 4.88 2.17
N ALA A 143 -6.97 4.26 1.01
CA ALA A 143 -8.17 3.66 0.44
C ALA A 143 -8.67 2.51 1.33
N SER A 144 -9.98 2.33 1.40
CA SER A 144 -10.58 1.15 2.05
C SER A 144 -10.02 -0.13 1.42
N GLU A 145 -9.84 -1.17 2.24
CA GLU A 145 -9.35 -2.49 1.82
C GLU A 145 -10.50 -3.51 1.91
N PRO A 146 -11.38 -3.60 0.90
CA PRO A 146 -12.60 -4.41 1.00
C PRO A 146 -12.34 -5.92 0.97
N GLY A 147 -13.19 -6.67 1.66
CA GLY A 147 -13.33 -8.12 1.48
C GLY A 147 -12.41 -9.02 2.32
N GLY A 148 -11.28 -8.54 2.83
CA GLY A 148 -10.37 -9.35 3.64
C GLY A 148 -8.90 -9.27 3.23
N GLY A 149 -8.07 -10.02 3.95
CA GLY A 149 -6.66 -10.21 3.60
C GLY A 149 -6.46 -11.38 2.63
N PHE A 150 -5.20 -11.64 2.28
CA PHE A 150 -4.85 -12.79 1.44
C PHE A 150 -5.34 -14.11 2.08
N LEU A 151 -6.20 -14.85 1.37
CA LEU A 151 -6.81 -16.13 1.79
C LEU A 151 -7.76 -16.07 2.99
N ARG A 152 -8.08 -14.88 3.54
CA ARG A 152 -8.96 -14.73 4.71
C ARG A 152 -9.94 -13.58 4.53
N ALA A 153 -11.22 -13.92 4.45
CA ALA A 153 -12.29 -12.93 4.42
C ALA A 153 -12.55 -12.33 5.81
N ASN A 154 -12.94 -11.05 5.87
CA ASN A 154 -13.45 -10.46 7.11
C ASN A 154 -14.68 -11.23 7.60
N ASP A 155 -14.83 -11.33 8.92
CA ASP A 155 -16.02 -11.89 9.56
C ASP A 155 -16.62 -10.86 10.53
N PRO A 156 -17.51 -9.98 10.01
CA PRO A 156 -18.16 -8.94 10.80
C PRO A 156 -19.03 -9.48 11.94
N ALA A 157 -19.59 -10.69 11.80
CA ALA A 157 -20.48 -11.27 12.80
C ALA A 157 -19.70 -11.67 14.07
N ALA A 158 -18.45 -12.11 13.89
CA ALA A 158 -17.55 -12.45 14.98
C ALA A 158 -16.54 -11.33 15.34
N ASP A 159 -16.70 -10.12 14.79
CA ASP A 159 -15.77 -8.99 14.94
C ASP A 159 -14.30 -9.36 14.63
N ARG A 160 -14.09 -10.16 13.58
CA ARG A 160 -12.76 -10.57 13.11
C ARG A 160 -12.43 -9.89 11.79
N TRP A 161 -11.34 -9.12 11.78
CA TRP A 161 -10.93 -8.32 10.64
C TRP A 161 -9.53 -8.71 10.17
N TYR A 162 -9.37 -8.90 8.86
CA TYR A 162 -8.10 -9.21 8.20
C TYR A 162 -7.67 -8.12 7.20
N SER A 163 -8.50 -7.11 7.02
CA SER A 163 -8.26 -5.92 6.20
C SER A 163 -8.97 -4.71 6.81
N ARG A 164 -8.53 -3.52 6.46
CA ARG A 164 -9.12 -2.25 6.92
C ARG A 164 -10.29 -1.85 6.04
N ASP A 165 -11.30 -2.71 6.02
CA ASP A 165 -12.53 -2.52 5.25
C ASP A 165 -13.44 -1.51 5.95
N VAL A 166 -13.39 -0.26 5.48
CA VAL A 166 -14.08 0.88 6.09
C VAL A 166 -15.59 0.66 6.13
N ALA A 167 -16.17 0.23 5.01
CA ALA A 167 -17.61 0.06 4.88
C ALA A 167 -18.12 -1.11 5.74
N ALA A 168 -17.40 -2.24 5.74
CA ALA A 168 -17.77 -3.38 6.55
C ALA A 168 -17.63 -3.10 8.06
N ILE A 169 -16.55 -2.44 8.49
CA ILE A 169 -16.35 -2.01 9.88
C ILE A 169 -17.45 -1.05 10.30
N ALA A 170 -17.75 -0.02 9.49
CA ALA A 170 -18.77 0.96 9.81
C ALA A 170 -20.17 0.34 9.98
N ARG A 171 -20.52 -0.63 9.14
CA ARG A 171 -21.76 -1.39 9.26
C ARG A 171 -21.78 -2.23 10.54
N ALA A 172 -20.73 -2.99 10.81
CA ALA A 172 -20.64 -3.85 12.00
C ALA A 172 -20.70 -3.04 13.30
N LYS A 173 -20.05 -1.88 13.32
CA LYS A 173 -19.98 -0.98 14.48
C LYS A 173 -21.14 0.04 14.53
N ARG A 174 -22.10 -0.03 13.61
CA ARG A 174 -23.31 0.83 13.53
C ARG A 174 -22.96 2.32 13.58
N LEU A 175 -22.04 2.74 12.71
CA LEU A 175 -21.52 4.12 12.68
C LEU A 175 -22.39 5.08 11.85
N GLY A 176 -23.25 4.56 10.98
CA GLY A 176 -23.96 5.39 9.99
C GLY A 176 -23.02 5.76 8.82
N PRO A 177 -23.23 6.92 8.17
CA PRO A 177 -22.34 7.43 7.14
C PRO A 177 -20.92 7.65 7.66
N VAL A 178 -19.92 7.22 6.88
CA VAL A 178 -18.50 7.40 7.19
C VAL A 178 -17.76 7.81 5.92
N ALA A 179 -16.60 8.43 6.08
CA ALA A 179 -15.69 8.70 4.96
C ALA A 179 -15.32 7.40 4.22
N PRO A 180 -15.17 7.41 2.89
CA PRO A 180 -14.83 6.21 2.09
C PRO A 180 -13.35 5.80 2.16
N PHE A 181 -12.63 6.33 3.15
CA PHE A 181 -11.21 6.15 3.39
C PHE A 181 -10.95 6.03 4.90
N PHE A 182 -9.77 5.54 5.26
CA PHE A 182 -9.27 5.64 6.62
C PHE A 182 -8.00 6.48 6.66
N VAL A 183 -7.60 6.91 7.85
CA VAL A 183 -6.33 7.63 8.07
C VAL A 183 -5.39 6.79 8.91
N ASP A 184 -4.20 6.51 8.38
CA ASP A 184 -3.09 5.96 9.15
C ASP A 184 -2.42 7.08 9.94
N ALA A 185 -2.55 7.08 11.27
CA ALA A 185 -1.94 8.08 12.14
C ALA A 185 -0.41 8.04 12.05
N ASP A 186 0.22 9.21 12.17
CA ASP A 186 1.68 9.35 12.20
C ASP A 186 2.30 8.76 13.48
N ALA A 187 3.60 8.99 13.67
CA ALA A 187 4.35 8.46 14.81
C ALA A 187 4.13 9.23 16.13
N ALA A 188 3.17 10.17 16.20
CA ALA A 188 2.87 10.87 17.43
C ALA A 188 2.53 9.87 18.55
N PRO A 189 3.16 9.99 19.73
CA PRO A 189 2.99 9.00 20.79
C PRO A 189 1.55 9.03 21.32
N ASN A 190 0.95 7.85 21.42
CA ASN A 190 -0.29 7.68 22.17
C ASN A 190 0.02 7.63 23.68
N PRO A 191 -0.80 8.26 24.55
CA PRO A 191 -0.61 8.14 25.99
C PRO A 191 -0.63 6.67 26.43
N GLY A 192 0.24 6.29 27.38
CA GLY A 192 0.46 4.91 27.79
C GLY A 192 1.23 4.04 26.79
N GLY A 193 1.79 4.62 25.73
CA GLY A 193 2.71 3.97 24.79
C GLY A 193 2.06 3.10 23.72
N TYR A 194 0.76 2.81 23.82
CA TYR A 194 0.02 2.03 22.83
C TYR A 194 -1.32 2.69 22.44
N PRO A 195 -1.78 2.54 21.19
CA PRO A 195 -1.14 1.83 20.07
C PRO A 195 0.13 2.54 19.53
N LEU A 196 1.00 1.81 18.85
CA LEU A 196 2.20 2.37 18.22
C LEU A 196 1.87 2.89 16.82
N GLY A 197 1.79 4.22 16.67
CA GLY A 197 1.59 4.89 15.40
C GLY A 197 2.83 4.85 14.49
N GLY A 198 2.73 5.42 13.28
CA GLY A 198 3.90 5.61 12.40
C GLY A 198 4.48 4.35 11.76
N LEU A 199 3.82 3.19 11.90
CA LEU A 199 4.26 1.92 11.31
C LEU A 199 3.76 1.72 9.86
N THR A 200 3.26 2.78 9.23
CA THR A 200 2.84 2.77 7.83
C THR A 200 4.06 2.64 6.93
N VAL A 201 4.32 1.43 6.43
CA VAL A 201 5.43 1.19 5.51
C VAL A 201 5.01 1.57 4.08
N VAL A 202 5.47 2.72 3.61
CA VAL A 202 5.38 3.12 2.19
C VAL A 202 6.71 2.73 1.53
N ARG A 203 6.79 1.52 1.00
CA ARG A 203 7.97 1.04 0.26
C ARG A 203 7.55 0.40 -1.06
N PHE A 204 8.20 0.81 -2.13
CA PHE A 204 7.99 0.27 -3.46
C PHE A 204 9.25 -0.50 -3.87
N ALA A 205 9.12 -1.81 -4.12
CA ALA A 205 10.25 -2.59 -4.65
C ALA A 205 10.62 -2.07 -6.05
N ASP A 206 11.89 -1.88 -6.40
CA ASP A 206 12.29 -1.45 -7.74
C ASP A 206 13.50 -2.24 -8.27
N ASN A 207 13.22 -3.29 -9.03
CA ASN A 207 14.24 -4.17 -9.61
C ASN A 207 14.37 -4.00 -11.13
N HIS A 208 13.68 -3.01 -11.73
CA HIS A 208 13.55 -2.92 -13.18
C HIS A 208 14.87 -2.66 -13.90
N LEU A 209 15.80 -1.93 -13.27
CA LEU A 209 17.13 -1.69 -13.84
C LEU A 209 17.95 -2.99 -13.95
N VAL A 210 17.96 -3.81 -12.89
CA VAL A 210 18.69 -5.09 -12.89
C VAL A 210 18.14 -6.00 -13.99
N TYR A 211 16.81 -6.11 -14.12
CA TYR A 211 16.20 -6.88 -15.19
C TYR A 211 16.50 -6.32 -16.58
N ALA A 212 16.47 -4.99 -16.77
CA ALA A 212 16.84 -4.38 -18.04
C ALA A 212 18.27 -4.76 -18.45
N LEU A 213 19.23 -4.68 -17.52
CA LEU A 213 20.61 -5.08 -17.75
C LEU A 213 20.74 -6.57 -18.09
N THR A 214 20.00 -7.44 -17.39
CA THR A 214 19.97 -8.88 -17.71
C THR A 214 19.46 -9.13 -19.13
N TRP A 215 18.38 -8.47 -19.54
CA TRP A 215 17.82 -8.64 -20.88
C TRP A 215 18.75 -8.11 -21.96
N PHE A 216 19.37 -6.95 -21.78
CA PHE A 216 20.35 -6.44 -22.74
C PHE A 216 21.61 -7.32 -22.81
N ALA A 217 22.08 -7.89 -21.69
CA ALA A 217 23.18 -8.84 -21.69
C ALA A 217 22.84 -10.12 -22.49
N LEU A 218 21.65 -10.67 -22.30
CA LEU A 218 21.16 -11.82 -23.08
C LEU A 218 21.00 -11.48 -24.57
N ALA A 219 20.51 -10.28 -24.89
CA ALA A 219 20.43 -9.79 -26.26
C ALA A 219 21.81 -9.73 -26.93
N ALA A 220 22.81 -9.22 -26.20
CA ALA A 220 24.19 -9.13 -26.69
C ALA A 220 24.82 -10.52 -26.92
N LEU A 221 24.56 -11.49 -26.02
CA LEU A 221 25.03 -12.88 -26.20
C LEU A 221 24.40 -13.53 -27.44
N CYS A 222 23.10 -13.35 -27.66
CA CYS A 222 22.42 -13.85 -28.86
C CYS A 222 22.96 -13.20 -30.14
N ALA A 223 23.18 -11.89 -30.14
CA ALA A 223 23.80 -11.19 -31.27
C ALA A 223 25.23 -11.69 -31.54
N GLY A 224 26.03 -11.87 -30.48
CA GLY A 224 27.38 -12.43 -30.56
C GLY A 224 27.38 -13.85 -31.14
N ALA A 225 26.44 -14.71 -30.72
CA ALA A 225 26.28 -16.06 -31.25
C ALA A 225 25.94 -16.04 -32.75
N ALA A 226 25.06 -15.14 -33.19
CA ALA A 226 24.75 -14.95 -34.61
C ALA A 226 26.00 -14.53 -35.41
N ILE A 227 26.79 -13.58 -34.90
CA ILE A 227 28.04 -13.12 -35.55
C ILE A 227 29.06 -14.26 -35.65
N VAL A 228 29.25 -15.03 -34.59
CA VAL A 228 30.18 -16.18 -34.60
C VAL A 228 29.72 -17.24 -35.59
N ALA A 229 28.41 -17.53 -35.65
CA ALA A 229 27.85 -18.49 -36.59
C ALA A 229 27.96 -18.04 -38.05
N LEU A 230 27.88 -16.73 -38.33
CA LEU A 230 28.08 -16.17 -39.68
C LEU A 230 29.55 -16.16 -40.14
N ARG A 231 30.50 -16.25 -39.21
CA ARG A 231 31.95 -16.27 -39.49
C ARG A 231 32.53 -17.69 -39.67
N ARG A 232 31.72 -18.73 -39.44
CA ARG A 232 32.10 -20.14 -39.58
C ARG A 232 31.64 -20.69 -40.93
#